data_AF-A0A1B6EY02-F1
#
_entry.id   AF-A0A1B6EY02-F1
#
_cell.length_a   1.000
_cell.length_b   1.000
_cell.length_c   1.000
_cell.angle_alpha   90.00
_cell.angle_beta   90.00
_cell.angle_gamma   90.00
#
_symmetry.space_group_name_H-M   'P 1'
#
loop_
_entity.id
_entity.type
_entity.pdbx_description
1 polymer ?
#
loop_
_entity_poly.entity_id
_entity_poly.type
_entity_poly.pdbx_seq_one_letter_code
_entity_poly.pdbx_strand_id
1 'polypeptide(L)'
;DDLHSIALRVPPETMSGKCTLLCMMTNHGLVENGRYSQENTYQFLKKQFPERPMMLRDMEEIAKNCQYISDKVPEDYQGTCEHAYILAVCIQENLKGVKM
;
A
#
# COMPACT_ATOMS: atom_id res chain seq x y z
N ASP A 1 -15.67 1.12 -12.63
CA ASP A 1 -15.73 1.84 -11.34
C ASP A 1 -14.48 1.61 -10.49
N ASP A 2 -14.10 0.37 -10.18
CA ASP A 2 -12.90 0.09 -9.37
C ASP A 2 -11.60 0.71 -9.90
N LEU A 3 -11.33 0.57 -11.21
CA LEU A 3 -10.16 1.20 -11.84
C LEU A 3 -10.21 2.73 -11.79
N HIS A 4 -11.40 3.31 -11.80
CA HIS A 4 -11.58 4.75 -11.67
C HIS A 4 -11.25 5.21 -10.25
N SER A 5 -11.74 4.50 -9.21
CA SER A 5 -11.36 4.78 -7.81
C SER A 5 -9.85 4.66 -7.59
N ILE A 6 -9.22 3.61 -8.13
CA ILE A 6 -7.77 3.43 -8.06
C ILE A 6 -7.03 4.58 -8.73
N ALA A 7 -7.49 5.04 -9.92
CA ALA A 7 -6.90 6.18 -10.61
C ALA A 7 -7.00 7.48 -9.79
N LEU A 8 -8.07 7.64 -9.00
CA LEU A 8 -8.26 8.73 -8.04
C LEU A 8 -7.50 8.54 -6.72
N ARG A 9 -6.71 7.46 -6.58
CA ARG A 9 -6.00 7.06 -5.35
C ARG A 9 -6.95 6.84 -4.17
N VAL A 10 -8.16 6.37 -4.44
CA VAL A 10 -9.14 5.95 -3.44
C VAL A 10 -9.19 4.41 -3.44
N PRO A 11 -8.87 3.75 -2.31
CA PRO A 11 -8.99 2.29 -2.20
C PRO A 11 -10.42 1.84 -2.52
N PRO A 12 -10.63 0.97 -3.53
CA PRO A 12 -11.96 0.46 -3.84
C PRO A 12 -12.47 -0.51 -2.77
N GLU A 13 -13.76 -0.44 -2.46
CA GLU A 13 -14.39 -1.26 -1.42
C GLU A 13 -15.00 -2.56 -1.96
N THR A 14 -15.17 -2.69 -3.27
CA THR A 14 -15.68 -3.93 -3.88
C THR A 14 -14.65 -5.04 -3.77
N MET A 15 -15.09 -6.29 -3.66
CA MET A 15 -14.17 -7.44 -3.57
C MET A 15 -13.23 -7.52 -4.79
N SER A 16 -13.75 -7.30 -6.00
CA SER A 16 -12.95 -7.26 -7.23
C SER A 16 -11.91 -6.14 -7.20
N GLY A 17 -12.27 -4.96 -6.71
CA GLY A 17 -11.34 -3.84 -6.54
C GLY A 17 -10.23 -4.15 -5.53
N LYS A 18 -10.59 -4.73 -4.37
CA LYS A 18 -9.62 -5.17 -3.36
C LYS A 18 -8.64 -6.21 -3.92
N CYS A 19 -9.13 -7.18 -4.69
CA CYS A 19 -8.26 -8.17 -5.33
C CYS A 19 -7.42 -7.58 -6.47
N THR A 20 -7.91 -6.53 -7.13
CA THR A 20 -7.12 -5.76 -8.09
C THR A 20 -5.94 -5.06 -7.40
N LEU A 21 -6.16 -4.48 -6.22
CA LEU A 21 -5.08 -3.92 -5.40
C LEU A 21 -4.04 -4.99 -5.03
N LEU A 22 -4.48 -6.17 -4.59
CA LEU A 22 -3.58 -7.28 -4.28
C LEU A 22 -2.74 -7.66 -5.50
N CYS A 23 -3.36 -7.81 -6.68
CA CYS A 23 -2.65 -8.12 -7.92
C CYS A 23 -1.55 -7.07 -8.23
N MET A 24 -1.89 -5.77 -8.13
CA MET A 24 -0.94 -4.69 -8.34
C MET A 24 0.19 -4.71 -7.32
N MET A 25 -0.13 -4.87 -6.03
CA MET A 25 0.84 -4.92 -4.94
C MET A 25 1.81 -6.09 -5.10
N THR A 26 1.31 -7.28 -5.43
CA THR A 26 2.13 -8.46 -5.69
C THR A 26 3.02 -8.25 -6.92
N ASN A 27 2.48 -7.70 -8.01
CA ASN A 27 3.26 -7.44 -9.22
C ASN A 27 4.38 -6.39 -9.00
N HIS A 28 4.20 -5.49 -8.03
CA HIS A 28 5.20 -4.52 -7.63
C HIS A 28 6.06 -4.94 -6.42
N GLY A 29 5.86 -6.15 -5.88
CA GLY A 29 6.64 -6.70 -4.77
C GLY A 29 6.29 -6.12 -3.39
N LEU A 30 5.21 -5.34 -3.25
CA LEU A 30 4.76 -4.83 -1.95
C LEU A 30 4.18 -5.96 -1.09
N VAL A 31 3.63 -7.00 -1.73
CA VAL A 31 3.20 -8.23 -1.09
C VAL A 31 3.90 -9.41 -1.76
N GLU A 32 4.65 -10.18 -0.99
CA GLU A 32 5.40 -11.34 -1.47
C GLU A 32 5.10 -12.54 -0.58
N ASN A 33 4.73 -13.67 -1.18
CA ASN A 33 4.34 -14.88 -0.43
C ASN A 33 3.27 -14.60 0.65
N GLY A 34 2.34 -13.70 0.33
CA GLY A 34 1.27 -13.26 1.23
C GLY A 34 1.69 -12.26 2.31
N ARG A 35 2.96 -11.89 2.41
CA ARG A 35 3.45 -10.97 3.43
C ARG A 35 3.77 -9.60 2.83
N TYR A 36 3.48 -8.55 3.58
CA TYR A 36 3.89 -7.20 3.23
C TYR A 36 5.42 -7.06 3.28
N SER A 37 5.98 -6.30 2.34
CA SER A 37 7.40 -5.97 2.27
C SER A 37 7.60 -4.47 2.49
N GLN A 38 8.06 -4.11 3.70
CA GLN A 38 8.44 -2.73 4.03
C GLN A 38 9.48 -2.18 3.04
N GLU A 39 10.54 -2.96 2.77
CA GLU A 39 11.64 -2.54 1.90
C GLU A 39 11.16 -2.26 0.47
N ASN A 40 10.44 -3.21 -0.13
CA ASN A 40 9.95 -3.02 -1.50
C ASN A 40 8.93 -1.89 -1.58
N THR A 41 8.15 -1.66 -0.52
CA THR A 41 7.23 -0.51 -0.49
C THR A 41 7.97 0.81 -0.44
N TYR A 42 9.03 0.92 0.37
CA TYR A 42 9.89 2.10 0.39
C TYR A 42 10.49 2.37 -1.01
N GLN A 43 11.03 1.35 -1.66
CA GLN A 43 11.58 1.47 -3.02
C GLN A 43 10.51 1.85 -4.05
N PHE A 44 9.31 1.27 -3.93
CA PHE A 44 8.18 1.60 -4.80
C PHE A 44 7.77 3.07 -4.65
N LEU A 45 7.62 3.57 -3.42
CA LEU A 45 7.27 4.98 -3.16
C LEU A 45 8.32 5.93 -3.73
N LYS A 46 9.61 5.62 -3.55
CA LYS A 46 10.72 6.40 -4.11
C LYS A 46 10.69 6.45 -5.64
N LYS A 47 10.37 5.33 -6.30
CA LYS A 47 10.26 5.24 -7.76
C LYS A 47 9.01 5.95 -8.30
N GLN A 48 7.89 5.87 -7.58
CA GLN A 48 6.61 6.41 -8.04
C GLN A 48 6.46 7.91 -7.79
N PHE A 49 7.20 8.46 -6.83
CA PHE A 49 7.16 9.88 -6.47
C PHE A 49 8.55 10.56 -6.57
N PRO A 50 9.24 10.49 -7.72
CA PRO A 50 10.61 11.00 -7.86
C PRO A 50 10.69 12.54 -7.79
N GLU A 51 9.61 13.23 -8.14
CA GLU A 51 9.53 14.70 -8.21
C GLU A 51 8.74 15.33 -7.05
N ARG A 52 8.21 14.52 -6.12
CA ARG A 52 7.47 15.07 -4.98
C ARG A 52 8.43 15.46 -3.85
N PRO A 53 8.13 16.55 -3.12
CA PRO A 53 8.89 16.97 -1.94
C PRO A 53 8.69 16.05 -0.73
N MET A 54 8.32 14.77 -0.93
CA MET A 54 8.40 13.78 0.14
C MET A 54 9.88 13.58 0.47
N MET A 55 10.27 13.85 1.70
CA MET A 55 11.60 13.48 2.13
C MET A 55 11.72 11.96 2.15
N LEU A 56 12.92 11.43 1.91
CA LEU A 56 13.16 9.97 2.00
C LEU A 56 12.69 9.40 3.35
N ARG A 57 12.79 10.21 4.41
CA ARG A 57 12.30 9.90 5.75
C ARG A 57 10.78 9.68 5.78
N ASP A 58 10.01 10.50 5.07
CA ASP A 58 8.55 10.35 5.03
C ASP A 58 8.20 9.00 4.39
N MET A 59 8.82 8.67 3.25
CA MET A 59 8.60 7.40 2.55
C MET A 59 8.94 6.18 3.41
N GLU A 60 10.05 6.25 4.15
CA GLU A 60 10.47 5.22 5.10
C GLU A 60 9.45 5.08 6.24
N GLU A 61 8.94 6.20 6.75
CA GLU A 61 7.92 6.23 7.80
C GLU A 61 6.60 5.63 7.32
N ILE A 62 6.16 5.92 6.08
CA ILE A 62 4.98 5.27 5.48
C ILE A 62 5.15 3.76 5.48
N ALA A 63 6.27 3.27 4.93
CA ALA A 63 6.52 1.84 4.81
C ALA A 63 6.55 1.15 6.19
N LYS A 64 7.21 1.77 7.17
CA LYS A 64 7.28 1.26 8.54
C LYS A 64 5.92 1.25 9.24
N ASN A 65 5.12 2.30 9.08
CA ASN A 65 3.79 2.38 9.66
C ASN A 65 2.88 1.28 9.09
N CYS A 66 2.95 1.03 7.78
CA CYS A 66 2.15 -0.02 7.15
C CYS A 66 2.66 -1.43 7.47
N GLN A 67 3.95 -1.63 7.74
CA GLN A 67 4.45 -2.88 8.33
C GLN A 67 3.81 -3.13 9.69
N TYR A 68 3.81 -2.13 10.58
CA TYR A 68 3.20 -2.25 11.90
C TYR A 68 1.71 -2.59 11.86
N ILE A 69 0.98 -2.05 10.88
CA ILE A 69 -0.44 -2.41 10.66
C ILE A 69 -0.56 -3.83 10.10
N SER A 70 0.26 -4.18 9.11
CA SER A 70 0.27 -5.52 8.50
C SER A 70 0.56 -6.62 9.53
N ASP A 71 1.52 -6.41 10.44
CA ASP A 71 1.90 -7.37 11.48
C ASP A 71 0.76 -7.68 12.47
N LYS A 72 -0.26 -6.81 12.55
CA LYS A 72 -1.46 -7.02 13.38
C LYS A 72 -2.58 -7.75 12.65
N VAL A 73 -2.49 -7.89 11.32
CA VAL A 73 -3.47 -8.64 10.55
C VAL A 73 -3.26 -10.13 10.85
N PRO A 74 -4.33 -10.88 11.20
CA PRO A 74 -4.23 -12.32 11.45
C PRO A 74 -3.58 -13.07 10.28
N GLU A 75 -2.82 -14.13 10.58
CA GLU A 75 -2.05 -14.87 9.59
C GLU A 75 -2.92 -15.44 8.46
N ASP A 76 -4.14 -15.89 8.76
CA ASP A 76 -5.12 -16.39 7.79
C ASP A 76 -5.70 -15.29 6.86
N TYR A 77 -5.52 -14.03 7.24
CA TYR A 77 -5.87 -12.86 6.42
C TYR A 77 -4.67 -12.30 5.65
N GLN A 78 -3.45 -12.70 5.97
CA GLN A 78 -2.25 -12.28 5.22
C GLN A 78 -2.37 -12.70 3.76
N GLY A 79 -1.89 -11.85 2.85
CA GLY A 79 -1.97 -12.09 1.41
C GLY A 79 -3.36 -12.09 0.78
N THR A 80 -4.42 -11.82 1.54
CA THR A 80 -5.78 -11.73 1.00
C THR A 80 -6.07 -10.38 0.36
N CYS A 81 -7.16 -10.31 -0.40
CA CYS A 81 -7.65 -9.04 -0.96
C CYS A 81 -7.99 -8.02 0.14
N GLU A 82 -8.50 -8.49 1.28
CA GLU A 82 -8.78 -7.62 2.44
C GLU A 82 -7.51 -7.06 3.06
N HIS A 83 -6.44 -7.86 3.16
CA HIS A 83 -5.13 -7.37 3.59
C HIS A 83 -4.58 -6.31 2.63
N ALA A 84 -4.68 -6.52 1.32
CA ALA A 84 -4.27 -5.52 0.33
C ALA A 84 -5.05 -4.20 0.46
N TYR A 85 -6.35 -4.27 0.77
CA TYR A 85 -7.16 -3.08 1.04
C TYR A 85 -6.67 -2.33 2.29
N ILE A 86 -6.40 -3.02 3.39
CA ILE A 86 -5.84 -2.43 4.62
C ILE A 86 -4.52 -1.71 4.33
N LEU A 87 -3.62 -2.36 3.58
CA LEU A 87 -2.35 -1.76 3.16
C LEU A 87 -2.55 -0.52 2.30
N ALA A 88 -3.49 -0.56 1.35
CA ALA A 88 -3.79 0.57 0.47
C ALA A 88 -4.34 1.78 1.25
N VAL A 89 -5.23 1.53 2.22
CA VAL A 89 -5.73 2.56 3.14
C VAL A 89 -4.58 3.13 3.96
N CYS A 90 -3.72 2.29 4.53
CA CYS A 90 -2.56 2.74 5.30
C CYS A 90 -1.64 3.67 4.49
N ILE A 91 -1.27 3.26 3.27
CA ILE A 91 -0.42 4.06 2.38
C ILE A 91 -1.12 5.40 2.04
N GLN A 92 -2.41 5.36 1.72
CA GLN A 92 -3.17 6.55 1.37
C GLN A 92 -3.23 7.56 2.53
N GLU A 93 -3.55 7.10 3.75
CA GLU A 93 -3.66 7.97 4.93
C GLU A 93 -2.32 8.59 5.31
N ASN A 94 -1.22 7.82 5.24
CA ASN A 94 0.12 8.36 5.48
C ASN A 94 0.50 9.40 4.40
N LEU A 95 0.17 9.15 3.12
CA LEU A 95 0.43 10.10 2.03
C LEU A 95 -0.38 11.40 2.16
N LYS A 96 -1.60 11.36 2.71
CA LYS A 96 -2.37 12.57 3.04
C LYS A 96 -1.75 13.37 4.19
N GLY A 97 -1.11 12.67 5.14
CA GLY A 97 -0.46 13.26 6.31
C GLY A 97 0.88 13.95 6.00
N VAL A 98 1.53 13.63 4.90
CA VAL A 98 2.75 14.33 4.47
C VAL A 98 2.40 15.75 4.05
N LYS A 99 2.93 16.75 4.77
CA LYS A 99 2.86 18.16 4.36
C LYS A 99 3.69 18.34 3.09
N MET A 100 3.00 18.66 1.98
CA MET A 100 3.60 18.95 0.68
C MET A 100 4.24 20.33 0.63
#